data_AF-Q07I86-F1
#
_entry.id   AF-Q07I86-F1
#
_cell.length_a   1.000
_cell.length_b   1.000
_cell.length_c   1.000
_cell.angle_alpha   90.00
_cell.angle_beta   90.00
_cell.angle_gamma   90.00
#
_symmetry.space_group_name_H-M   'P 1'
#
loop_
_entity.id
_entity.type
_entity.pdbx_description
1 polymer ?
#
loop_
_entity_poly.entity_id
_entity_poly.type
_entity_poly.pdbx_seq_one_letter_code
_entity_poly.pdbx_strand_id
1 'polypeptide(L)'
;MPHRARDTVLEPPELRARREFPVAWAGAGPQHPGMIRKAPKSDAAPPAKGVIAVAPPSFRRERALLKRGIWPVAGCDEAGRGPLAGPVVAAAVVLDPKRIPKGLDDSKKLTAEKREALFEEICATASFAVAYASPARIERDNILRASLWALARAVQALPEPPKHVFVDGRDKIITPCDCDAVIGGDALVLSIAAASIIAKVARDRLMCRLAEDCPGYGFDHHKGYGVPEHLAALDRLGPTKHHRKLFAPVAAAWDKHAPGERETAAAPPDLFGLSASA
;
A
#
# COMPACT_ATOMS: atom_id res chain seq x y z
N MET A 1 60.78 -23.41 -13.09
CA MET A 1 60.25 -24.47 -13.97
C MET A 1 58.73 -24.37 -13.95
N PRO A 2 58.09 -24.14 -15.11
CA PRO A 2 56.74 -23.58 -15.20
C PRO A 2 55.67 -24.64 -15.52
N HIS A 3 54.41 -24.34 -15.25
CA HIS A 3 53.33 -24.81 -16.12
C HIS A 3 52.23 -23.74 -16.26
N ARG A 4 52.12 -23.24 -17.49
CA ARG A 4 50.99 -22.50 -18.06
C ARG A 4 49.86 -23.47 -18.39
N ALA A 5 48.61 -23.03 -18.20
CA ALA A 5 47.47 -23.19 -19.12
C ALA A 5 46.39 -22.18 -18.64
N ARG A 6 46.14 -21.07 -19.35
CA ARG A 6 45.32 -20.87 -20.55
C ARG A 6 43.82 -21.05 -20.33
N ASP A 7 43.13 -19.92 -20.54
CA ASP A 7 41.85 -19.73 -21.23
C ASP A 7 40.59 -20.30 -20.58
N THR A 8 39.77 -19.43 -19.99
CA THR A 8 38.52 -18.99 -20.64
C THR A 8 37.84 -17.88 -19.83
N VAL A 9 37.70 -16.73 -20.48
CA VAL A 9 36.85 -15.60 -20.09
C VAL A 9 35.42 -15.97 -20.44
N LEU A 10 34.53 -16.01 -19.45
CA LEU A 10 33.08 -16.00 -19.65
C LEU A 10 32.52 -14.83 -18.83
N GLU A 11 32.45 -13.69 -19.50
CA GLU A 11 31.69 -12.52 -19.06
C GLU A 11 30.18 -12.84 -19.14
N PRO A 12 29.38 -12.48 -18.12
CA PRO A 12 27.93 -12.63 -18.18
C PRO A 12 27.30 -11.55 -19.08
N PRO A 13 26.29 -11.89 -19.90
CA PRO A 13 25.68 -10.91 -20.80
C PRO A 13 24.80 -9.92 -20.02
N GLU A 14 25.07 -8.64 -20.26
CA GLU A 14 24.24 -7.52 -19.85
C GLU A 14 22.80 -7.66 -20.37
N LEU A 15 21.83 -7.85 -19.48
CA LEU A 15 20.42 -7.63 -19.79
C LEU A 15 20.00 -6.26 -19.26
N ARG A 16 20.39 -5.22 -19.98
CA ARG A 16 19.80 -3.87 -19.87
C ARG A 16 18.85 -3.63 -21.04
N ALA A 17 17.75 -2.96 -20.71
CA ALA A 17 16.81 -2.28 -21.60
C ALA A 17 15.87 -3.16 -22.46
N ARG A 18 14.65 -3.38 -21.94
CA ARG A 18 13.42 -3.27 -22.75
C ARG A 18 12.39 -2.44 -21.99
N ARG A 19 12.33 -1.16 -22.33
CA ARG A 19 11.19 -0.27 -22.13
C ARG A 19 10.33 -0.36 -23.39
N GLU A 20 9.37 -1.28 -23.45
CA GLU A 20 8.32 -1.25 -24.46
C GLU A 20 7.03 -1.81 -23.84
N PHE A 21 6.08 -0.93 -23.51
CA PHE A 21 4.68 -1.27 -23.31
C PHE A 21 3.93 -0.85 -24.59
N PRO A 22 3.55 -1.78 -25.48
CA PRO A 22 2.68 -1.45 -26.59
C PRO A 22 1.21 -1.55 -26.18
N VAL A 23 0.49 -0.45 -26.38
CA VAL A 23 -0.98 -0.38 -26.38
C VAL A 23 -1.49 -1.01 -27.68
N ALA A 24 -2.41 -1.97 -27.58
CA ALA A 24 -3.23 -2.39 -28.72
C ALA A 24 -4.60 -2.91 -28.23
N TRP A 25 -5.60 -2.04 -28.27
CA TRP A 25 -7.01 -2.44 -28.32
C TRP A 25 -7.46 -2.38 -29.78
N ALA A 26 -7.71 -3.54 -30.38
CA ALA A 26 -8.32 -3.67 -31.70
C ALA A 26 -9.71 -4.29 -31.54
N GLY A 27 -10.73 -3.58 -31.98
CA GLY A 27 -12.12 -4.04 -32.00
C GLY A 27 -13.05 -2.97 -32.56
N ALA A 28 -13.15 -2.91 -33.88
CA ALA A 28 -14.01 -2.02 -34.65
C ALA A 28 -15.40 -2.63 -34.87
N GLY A 29 -16.43 -1.78 -34.90
CA GLY A 29 -17.73 -2.03 -35.55
C GLY A 29 -18.94 -1.44 -34.79
N PRO A 30 -20.01 -1.02 -35.47
CA PRO A 30 -20.05 0.04 -36.48
C PRO A 30 -21.05 1.17 -36.12
N GLN A 31 -21.02 2.21 -36.95
CA GLN A 31 -21.72 3.49 -36.83
C GLN A 31 -23.25 3.34 -36.95
N HIS A 32 -23.99 4.05 -36.10
CA HIS A 32 -25.42 4.34 -36.28
C HIS A 32 -25.63 5.86 -36.16
N PRO A 33 -26.16 6.54 -37.18
CA PRO A 33 -26.63 7.91 -37.04
C PRO A 33 -28.11 7.90 -36.65
N GLY A 34 -28.49 8.53 -35.55
CA GLY A 34 -29.91 8.61 -35.19
C GLY A 34 -30.23 9.28 -33.86
N MET A 35 -30.75 10.51 -33.96
CA MET A 35 -31.67 11.18 -33.02
C MET A 35 -31.10 11.72 -31.70
N ILE A 36 -30.81 13.02 -31.80
CA ILE A 36 -30.87 14.04 -30.75
C ILE A 36 -32.08 13.81 -29.84
N ARG A 37 -31.84 13.48 -28.57
CA ARG A 37 -32.73 13.80 -27.46
C ARG A 37 -31.95 14.67 -26.48
N LYS A 38 -32.39 15.92 -26.34
CA LYS A 38 -31.94 16.85 -25.29
C LYS A 38 -32.12 16.15 -23.94
N ALA A 39 -31.01 15.84 -23.28
CA ALA A 39 -31.03 15.49 -21.86
C ALA A 39 -31.53 16.71 -21.07
N PRO A 40 -32.42 16.54 -20.08
CA PRO A 40 -32.84 17.64 -19.23
C PRO A 40 -31.63 18.09 -18.42
N LYS A 41 -31.42 19.42 -18.34
CA LYS A 41 -30.49 20.03 -17.40
C LYS A 41 -30.93 19.60 -16.00
N SER A 42 -30.23 18.64 -15.41
CA SER A 42 -30.35 18.38 -13.98
C SER A 42 -29.69 19.56 -13.28
N ASP A 43 -30.51 20.44 -12.72
CA ASP A 43 -30.07 21.42 -11.74
C ASP A 43 -29.35 20.66 -10.62
N ALA A 44 -28.03 20.83 -10.55
CA ALA A 44 -27.24 20.32 -9.46
C ALA A 44 -27.78 20.96 -8.18
N ALA A 45 -28.43 20.12 -7.35
CA ALA A 45 -28.93 20.55 -6.06
C ALA A 45 -27.77 21.19 -5.27
N PRO A 46 -27.99 22.35 -4.62
CA PRO A 46 -26.96 23.00 -3.83
C PRO A 46 -26.51 22.03 -2.72
N PRO A 47 -25.21 22.00 -2.36
CA PRO A 47 -24.74 21.11 -1.32
C PRO A 47 -25.53 21.37 -0.03
N ALA A 48 -25.97 20.28 0.61
CA ALA A 48 -26.73 20.33 1.85
C ALA A 48 -26.03 21.28 2.85
N LYS A 49 -26.80 22.26 3.35
CA LYS A 49 -26.34 23.23 4.36
C LYS A 49 -25.78 22.47 5.56
N GLY A 50 -24.46 22.46 5.74
CA GLY A 50 -23.78 21.84 6.87
C GLY A 50 -22.49 21.07 6.55
N VAL A 51 -22.15 20.84 5.28
CA VAL A 51 -20.87 20.19 4.93
C VAL A 51 -19.75 21.23 5.02
N ILE A 52 -19.04 21.27 6.15
CA ILE A 52 -17.78 22.00 6.27
C ILE A 52 -16.80 21.34 5.29
N ALA A 53 -16.47 22.05 4.21
CA ALA A 53 -15.46 21.59 3.26
C ALA A 53 -14.13 21.43 4.00
N VAL A 54 -13.73 20.19 4.26
CA VAL A 54 -12.45 19.88 4.88
C VAL A 54 -11.36 20.30 3.89
N ALA A 55 -10.55 21.28 4.29
CA ALA A 55 -9.45 21.76 3.46
C ALA A 55 -8.51 20.61 3.08
N PRO A 56 -7.92 20.63 1.87
CA PRO A 56 -6.95 19.61 1.48
C PRO A 56 -5.70 19.65 2.38
N PRO A 57 -4.95 18.54 2.47
CA PRO A 57 -3.70 18.52 3.23
C PRO A 57 -2.73 19.58 2.71
N SER A 58 -1.86 20.07 3.59
CA SER A 58 -0.92 21.14 3.26
C SER A 58 0.49 20.83 3.73
N PHE A 59 1.50 21.31 3.00
CA PHE A 59 2.91 21.16 3.35
C PHE A 59 3.35 22.11 4.49
N ARG A 60 2.42 22.55 5.35
CA ARG A 60 2.69 23.59 6.36
C ARG A 60 3.60 23.08 7.47
N ARG A 61 3.36 21.87 7.97
CA ARG A 61 4.09 21.31 9.11
C ARG A 61 5.52 20.94 8.72
N GLU A 62 5.67 20.30 7.58
CA GLU A 62 6.95 19.94 6.97
C GLU A 62 7.77 21.20 6.69
N ARG A 63 7.15 22.24 6.11
CA ARG A 63 7.83 23.52 5.86
C ARG A 63 8.26 24.23 7.14
N ALA A 64 7.50 24.12 8.23
CA ALA A 64 7.87 24.69 9.52
C ALA A 64 9.14 24.02 10.09
N LEU A 65 9.24 22.70 9.98
CA LEU A 65 10.44 21.94 10.38
C LEU A 65 11.63 22.24 9.47
N LEU A 66 11.42 22.31 8.16
CA LEU A 66 12.46 22.69 7.19
C LEU A 66 13.05 24.06 7.52
N LYS A 67 12.22 25.06 7.84
CA LYS A 67 12.68 26.39 8.26
C LYS A 67 13.49 26.38 9.56
N ARG A 68 13.31 25.38 10.41
CA ARG A 68 14.07 25.16 11.65
C ARG A 68 15.36 24.34 11.42
N GLY A 69 15.70 24.01 10.17
CA GLY A 69 16.86 23.18 9.84
C GLY A 69 16.65 21.68 10.06
N ILE A 70 15.41 21.25 10.32
CA ILE A 70 15.04 19.85 10.51
C ILE A 70 14.59 19.28 9.15
N TRP A 71 15.52 18.59 8.48
CA TRP A 71 15.31 17.91 7.20
C TRP A 71 16.28 16.74 7.08
N PRO A 72 15.88 15.57 6.54
CA PRO A 72 14.59 15.26 5.88
C PRO A 72 13.40 15.09 6.83
N VAL A 73 12.18 15.34 6.34
CA VAL A 73 10.92 15.10 7.07
C VAL A 73 10.09 14.06 6.33
N ALA A 74 9.78 12.94 6.99
CA ALA A 74 8.96 11.87 6.42
C ALA A 74 7.52 11.95 6.91
N GLY A 75 6.57 11.58 6.05
CA GLY A 75 5.22 11.19 6.43
C GLY A 75 5.05 9.68 6.30
N CYS A 76 4.24 9.07 7.16
CA CYS A 76 3.98 7.64 7.16
C CYS A 76 2.50 7.35 7.33
N ASP A 77 2.03 6.32 6.62
CA ASP A 77 0.67 5.80 6.71
C ASP A 77 0.65 4.32 6.31
N GLU A 78 -0.43 3.62 6.66
CA GLU A 78 -0.66 2.23 6.34
C GLU A 78 -2.00 1.95 5.63
N ALA A 79 -1.98 0.94 4.76
CA ALA A 79 -3.16 0.37 4.14
C ALA A 79 -3.36 -1.08 4.61
N GLY A 80 -4.63 -1.47 4.79
CA GLY A 80 -4.98 -2.87 4.97
C GLY A 80 -5.14 -3.35 6.40
N ARG A 81 -5.55 -2.51 7.35
CA ARG A 81 -5.83 -2.99 8.71
C ARG A 81 -7.11 -3.81 8.85
N GLY A 82 -8.19 -3.42 8.17
CA GLY A 82 -9.50 -4.08 8.22
C GLY A 82 -9.69 -5.40 7.43
N PRO A 83 -8.97 -5.66 6.33
CA PRO A 83 -9.12 -6.88 5.52
C PRO A 83 -8.95 -8.19 6.30
N LEU A 84 -9.65 -9.23 5.85
CA LEU A 84 -9.52 -10.62 6.33
C LEU A 84 -8.29 -11.32 5.73
N ALA A 85 -7.81 -10.86 4.59
CA ALA A 85 -6.68 -11.44 3.87
C ALA A 85 -5.65 -10.38 3.44
N GLY A 86 -4.42 -10.85 3.26
CA GLY A 86 -3.28 -10.05 2.81
C GLY A 86 -2.59 -9.27 3.92
N PRO A 87 -1.46 -8.63 3.60
CA PRO A 87 -0.66 -7.91 4.59
C PRO A 87 -1.27 -6.56 4.95
N VAL A 88 -0.74 -5.98 6.04
CA VAL A 88 -0.72 -4.52 6.21
C VAL A 88 0.48 -4.01 5.42
N VAL A 89 0.28 -2.97 4.62
CA VAL A 89 1.33 -2.31 3.85
C VAL A 89 1.50 -0.91 4.40
N ALA A 90 2.70 -0.56 4.84
CA ALA A 90 3.03 0.79 5.28
C ALA A 90 4.01 1.44 4.33
N ALA A 91 3.90 2.75 4.17
CA ALA A 91 4.82 3.54 3.39
C ALA A 91 5.39 4.70 4.21
N ALA A 92 6.62 5.07 3.91
CA ALA A 92 7.24 6.30 4.39
C ALA A 92 7.65 7.14 3.18
N VAL A 93 7.34 8.43 3.19
CA VAL A 93 7.58 9.33 2.05
C VAL A 93 8.21 10.64 2.54
N VAL A 94 9.31 11.02 1.91
CA VAL A 94 9.96 12.35 2.02
C VAL A 94 9.74 13.07 0.68
N LEU A 95 8.86 14.07 0.69
CA LEU A 95 8.57 14.89 -0.49
C LEU A 95 9.71 15.87 -0.78
N ASP A 96 10.07 16.06 -2.05
CA ASP A 96 10.95 17.16 -2.44
C ASP A 96 10.19 18.50 -2.38
N PRO A 97 10.61 19.48 -1.54
CA PRO A 97 9.92 20.76 -1.38
C PRO A 97 9.79 21.57 -2.68
N LYS A 98 10.61 21.29 -3.69
CA LYS A 98 10.62 21.96 -5.00
C LYS A 98 9.78 21.24 -6.05
N ARG A 99 9.42 19.97 -5.83
CA ARG A 99 8.75 19.09 -6.82
C ARG A 99 7.58 18.33 -6.20
N ILE A 100 6.80 19.00 -5.36
CA ILE A 100 5.62 18.41 -4.71
C ILE A 100 4.52 18.13 -5.75
N PRO A 101 4.05 16.87 -5.88
CA PRO A 101 2.92 16.52 -6.72
C PRO A 101 1.66 17.31 -6.39
N LYS A 102 0.92 17.76 -7.42
CA LYS A 102 -0.30 18.54 -7.22
C LYS A 102 -1.50 17.63 -6.99
N GLY A 103 -2.37 18.01 -6.05
CA GLY A 103 -3.63 17.30 -5.83
C GLY A 103 -3.51 16.03 -4.97
N LEU A 104 -2.44 15.92 -4.18
CA LEU A 104 -2.34 14.97 -3.07
C LEU A 104 -3.49 15.24 -2.08
N ASP A 105 -4.16 14.17 -1.68
CA ASP A 105 -5.25 14.13 -0.71
C ASP A 105 -5.31 12.72 -0.12
N ASP A 106 -6.19 12.48 0.84
CA ASP A 106 -6.50 11.15 1.37
C ASP A 106 -6.78 10.19 0.19
N SER A 107 -6.01 9.09 0.15
CA SER A 107 -6.11 8.05 -0.89
C SER A 107 -7.54 7.54 -1.13
N LYS A 108 -8.40 7.56 -0.10
CA LYS A 108 -9.80 7.12 -0.16
C LYS A 108 -10.70 8.13 -0.87
N LYS A 109 -10.34 9.42 -0.90
CA LYS A 109 -11.07 10.48 -1.61
C LYS A 109 -10.71 10.55 -3.10
N LEU A 110 -9.65 9.86 -3.51
CA LEU A 110 -9.17 9.83 -4.89
C LEU A 110 -9.76 8.63 -5.65
N THR A 111 -10.07 8.82 -6.93
CA THR A 111 -10.40 7.71 -7.83
C THR A 111 -9.18 6.81 -8.04
N ALA A 112 -9.38 5.57 -8.48
CA ALA A 112 -8.29 4.63 -8.71
C ALA A 112 -7.29 5.19 -9.75
N GLU A 113 -7.79 5.78 -10.84
CA GLU A 113 -6.98 6.33 -11.92
C GLU A 113 -6.12 7.51 -11.42
N LYS A 114 -6.72 8.42 -10.64
CA LYS A 114 -6.00 9.55 -10.07
C LYS A 114 -4.97 9.10 -9.04
N ARG A 115 -5.28 8.06 -8.27
CA ARG A 115 -4.35 7.48 -7.29
C ARG A 115 -3.14 6.84 -7.96
N GLU A 116 -3.35 6.10 -9.06
CA GLU A 116 -2.28 5.51 -9.87
C GLU A 116 -1.41 6.60 -10.52
N ALA A 117 -2.00 7.65 -11.08
CA ALA A 117 -1.22 8.77 -11.64
C ALA A 117 -0.37 9.48 -10.57
N LEU A 118 -0.94 9.75 -9.39
CA LEU A 118 -0.19 10.35 -8.28
C LEU A 118 0.88 9.41 -7.72
N PHE A 119 0.65 8.11 -7.70
CA PHE A 119 1.66 7.13 -7.31
C PHE A 119 2.92 7.27 -8.18
N GLU A 120 2.76 7.29 -9.49
CA GLU A 120 3.89 7.44 -10.42
C GLU A 120 4.59 8.79 -10.25
N GLU A 121 3.84 9.88 -10.02
CA GLU A 121 4.42 11.20 -9.78
C GLU A 121 5.22 11.25 -8.46
N ILE A 122 4.69 10.69 -7.37
CA ILE A 122 5.39 10.59 -6.08
C ILE A 122 6.66 9.77 -6.25
N CYS A 123 6.61 8.62 -6.93
CA CYS A 123 7.79 7.78 -7.17
C CYS A 123 8.87 8.49 -7.99
N ALA A 124 8.49 9.40 -8.88
CA ALA A 124 9.42 10.15 -9.71
C ALA A 124 10.07 11.35 -8.99
N THR A 125 9.42 11.92 -7.97
CA THR A 125 9.85 13.19 -7.35
C THR A 125 10.23 13.09 -5.89
N ALA A 126 9.81 12.05 -5.17
CA ALA A 126 10.01 11.88 -3.74
C ALA A 126 10.95 10.71 -3.42
N SER A 127 11.55 10.74 -2.22
CA SER A 127 12.19 9.56 -1.64
C SER A 127 11.14 8.79 -0.84
N PHE A 128 11.05 7.48 -1.04
CA PHE A 128 10.04 6.67 -0.36
C PHE A 128 10.53 5.24 -0.11
N ALA A 129 9.85 4.56 0.81
CA ALA A 129 10.02 3.14 1.06
C ALA A 129 8.68 2.51 1.46
N VAL A 130 8.57 1.20 1.28
CA VAL A 130 7.36 0.41 1.58
C VAL A 130 7.76 -0.82 2.40
N ALA A 131 6.98 -1.15 3.42
CA ALA A 131 7.14 -2.34 4.23
C ALA A 131 5.82 -3.11 4.35
N TYR A 132 5.92 -4.44 4.51
CA TYR A 132 4.79 -5.35 4.51
C TYR A 132 4.79 -6.15 5.81
N ALA A 133 3.73 -6.04 6.60
CA ALA A 133 3.47 -6.98 7.70
C ALA A 133 2.58 -8.12 7.20
N SER A 134 3.18 -9.29 7.07
CA SER A 134 2.52 -10.51 6.59
C SER A 134 1.38 -10.96 7.53
N PRO A 135 0.41 -11.77 7.03
CA PRO A 135 -0.61 -12.38 7.87
C PRO A 135 -0.04 -13.16 9.07
N ALA A 136 1.09 -13.86 8.88
CA ALA A 136 1.78 -14.57 9.96
C ALA A 136 2.30 -13.61 11.06
N ARG A 137 2.82 -12.44 10.67
CA ARG A 137 3.19 -11.40 11.64
C ARG A 137 1.97 -10.79 12.35
N ILE A 138 0.88 -10.56 11.62
CA ILE A 138 -0.38 -10.06 12.21
C ILE A 138 -0.92 -11.04 13.24
N GLU A 139 -0.86 -12.35 12.96
CA GLU A 139 -1.21 -13.42 13.89
C GLU A 139 -0.32 -13.40 15.13
N ARG A 140 1.00 -13.29 14.97
CA ARG A 140 1.96 -13.30 16.06
C ARG A 140 1.88 -12.07 16.97
N ASP A 141 1.76 -10.89 16.39
CA ASP A 141 1.92 -9.62 17.11
C ASP A 141 0.61 -8.92 17.45
N ASN A 142 -0.51 -9.33 16.85
CA ASN A 142 -1.75 -8.56 16.66
C ASN A 142 -1.66 -7.44 15.62
N ILE A 143 -2.82 -6.99 15.14
CA ILE A 143 -2.93 -6.03 14.03
C ILE A 143 -2.32 -4.66 14.34
N LEU A 144 -2.42 -4.18 15.59
CA LEU A 144 -1.88 -2.88 15.98
C LEU A 144 -0.35 -2.92 15.96
N ARG A 145 0.26 -3.89 16.66
CA ARG A 145 1.72 -4.01 16.74
C ARG A 145 2.34 -4.35 15.39
N ALA A 146 1.68 -5.19 14.58
CA ALA A 146 2.12 -5.48 13.21
C ALA A 146 2.11 -4.24 12.32
N SER A 147 1.10 -3.36 12.46
CA SER A 147 1.03 -2.09 11.72
C SER A 147 2.13 -1.12 12.16
N LEU A 148 2.32 -0.94 13.49
CA LEU A 148 3.39 -0.09 14.03
C LEU A 148 4.78 -0.59 13.62
N TRP A 149 4.98 -1.91 13.57
CA TRP A 149 6.21 -2.51 13.07
C TRP A 149 6.42 -2.21 11.58
N ALA A 150 5.38 -2.31 10.76
CA ALA A 150 5.47 -2.02 9.33
C ALA A 150 5.78 -0.53 9.09
N LEU A 151 5.16 0.39 9.82
CA LEU A 151 5.47 1.83 9.76
C LEU A 151 6.93 2.11 10.15
N ALA A 152 7.40 1.56 11.27
CA ALA A 152 8.80 1.71 11.69
C ALA A 152 9.79 1.14 10.65
N ARG A 153 9.44 0.00 10.03
CA ARG A 153 10.25 -0.61 8.96
C ARG A 153 10.25 0.23 7.68
N ALA A 154 9.13 0.83 7.32
CA ALA A 154 9.07 1.74 6.17
C ALA A 154 9.98 2.95 6.38
N VAL A 155 10.01 3.54 7.59
CA VAL A 155 10.94 4.63 7.93
C VAL A 155 12.39 4.18 7.84
N GLN A 156 12.72 3.02 8.42
CA GLN A 156 14.09 2.49 8.39
C GLN A 156 14.59 2.17 6.98
N ALA A 157 13.67 1.84 6.06
CA ALA A 157 13.99 1.50 4.67
C ALA A 157 14.11 2.72 3.76
N LEU A 158 13.91 3.95 4.26
CA LEU A 158 14.15 5.16 3.48
C LEU A 158 15.62 5.25 3.05
N PRO A 159 15.91 5.66 1.79
CA PRO A 159 17.27 5.82 1.28
C PRO A 159 18.15 6.77 2.12
N GLU A 160 17.54 7.81 2.71
CA GLU A 160 18.19 8.73 3.64
C GLU A 160 17.37 8.74 4.95
N PRO A 161 18.02 8.59 6.12
CA PRO A 161 17.31 8.60 7.40
C PRO A 161 16.67 9.97 7.66
N PRO A 162 15.37 10.04 7.97
CA PRO A 162 14.72 11.31 8.26
C PRO A 162 15.16 11.87 9.62
N LYS A 163 15.10 13.19 9.77
CA LYS A 163 15.29 13.89 11.06
C LYS A 163 13.99 14.04 11.84
N HIS A 164 12.84 13.90 11.18
CA HIS A 164 11.53 13.91 11.82
C HIS A 164 10.52 13.09 11.02
N VAL A 165 9.60 12.44 11.72
CA VAL A 165 8.54 11.62 11.13
C VAL A 165 7.17 12.07 11.63
N PHE A 166 6.24 12.29 10.69
CA PHE A 166 4.81 12.36 10.98
C PHE A 166 4.16 11.02 10.64
N VAL A 167 3.39 10.45 11.57
CA VAL A 167 2.67 9.17 11.37
C VAL A 167 1.18 9.38 11.46
N ASP A 168 0.40 8.78 10.54
CA ASP A 168 -1.06 8.78 10.66
C ASP A 168 -1.55 8.00 11.89
N GLY A 169 -2.56 8.54 12.55
CA GLY A 169 -3.20 7.93 13.70
C GLY A 169 -2.71 8.47 15.04
N ARG A 170 -2.89 7.65 16.08
CA ARG A 170 -2.75 8.09 17.48
C ARG A 170 -1.42 7.70 18.12
N ASP A 171 -0.76 6.69 17.58
CA ASP A 171 0.36 6.00 18.21
C ASP A 171 1.66 6.42 17.54
N LYS A 172 2.68 6.79 18.33
CA LYS A 172 4.03 7.04 17.82
C LYS A 172 4.71 5.71 17.48
N ILE A 173 5.62 5.76 16.53
CA ILE A 173 6.47 4.61 16.18
C ILE A 173 7.85 4.74 16.81
N ILE A 174 8.53 3.61 16.95
CA ILE A 174 9.91 3.57 17.46
C ILE A 174 10.84 3.94 16.30
N THR A 175 11.39 5.15 16.35
CA THR A 175 12.37 5.67 15.39
C THR A 175 13.53 6.35 16.12
N PRO A 176 14.74 6.39 15.53
CA PRO A 176 15.87 7.10 16.12
C PRO A 176 15.70 8.63 16.09
N CYS A 177 14.80 9.14 15.25
CA CYS A 177 14.47 10.55 15.15
C CYS A 177 13.16 10.89 15.85
N ASP A 178 12.88 12.19 15.99
CA ASP A 178 11.60 12.69 16.51
C ASP A 178 10.43 12.15 15.68
N CYS A 179 9.35 11.80 16.37
CA CYS A 179 8.14 11.25 15.77
C CYS A 179 6.91 11.90 16.39
N ASP A 180 6.01 12.40 15.55
CA ASP A 180 4.70 12.91 15.95
C ASP A 180 3.58 12.12 15.28
N ALA A 181 2.64 11.63 16.10
CA ALA A 181 1.43 10.98 15.62
C ALA A 181 0.36 12.04 15.33
N VAL A 182 -0.32 11.91 14.21
CA VAL A 182 -1.33 12.87 13.74
C VAL A 182 -2.61 12.12 13.39
N ILE A 183 -3.65 12.30 14.21
CA ILE A 183 -4.96 11.70 13.94
C ILE A 183 -5.55 12.33 12.68
N GLY A 184 -5.87 11.51 11.67
CA GLY A 184 -6.34 12.00 10.37
C GLY A 184 -5.26 12.79 9.63
N GLY A 185 -4.01 12.34 9.76
CA GLY A 185 -2.83 12.97 9.20
C GLY A 185 -2.86 13.00 7.68
N ASP A 186 -3.48 12.02 7.03
CA ASP A 186 -3.67 11.96 5.57
C ASP A 186 -4.47 13.17 5.02
N ALA A 187 -5.39 13.71 5.81
CA ALA A 187 -6.16 14.91 5.47
C ALA A 187 -5.46 16.23 5.86
N LEU A 188 -4.35 16.19 6.60
CA LEU A 188 -3.73 17.38 7.23
C LEU A 188 -2.29 17.64 6.76
N VAL A 189 -1.48 16.59 6.65
CA VAL A 189 -0.04 16.62 6.40
C VAL A 189 0.22 16.00 5.04
N LEU A 190 0.89 16.75 4.17
CA LEU A 190 1.01 16.37 2.76
C LEU A 190 1.91 15.14 2.56
N SER A 191 2.95 14.99 3.36
CA SER A 191 3.79 13.80 3.35
C SER A 191 3.05 12.54 3.82
N ILE A 192 2.12 12.65 4.79
CA ILE A 192 1.24 11.53 5.17
C ILE A 192 0.27 11.21 4.04
N ALA A 193 -0.34 12.22 3.42
CA ALA A 193 -1.21 12.02 2.27
C ALA A 193 -0.50 11.25 1.14
N ALA A 194 0.76 11.62 0.83
CA ALA A 194 1.58 10.90 -0.13
C ALA A 194 1.87 9.45 0.30
N ALA A 195 2.18 9.22 1.57
CA ALA A 195 2.37 7.87 2.11
C ALA A 195 1.10 7.02 2.00
N SER A 196 -0.08 7.59 2.26
CA SER A 196 -1.38 6.91 2.12
C SER A 196 -1.60 6.38 0.71
N ILE A 197 -1.23 7.18 -0.30
CA ILE A 197 -1.34 6.83 -1.73
C ILE A 197 -0.39 5.68 -2.06
N ILE A 198 0.89 5.79 -1.66
CA ILE A 198 1.91 4.75 -1.90
C ILE A 198 1.48 3.43 -1.24
N ALA A 199 1.08 3.45 0.03
CA ALA A 199 0.65 2.27 0.76
C ALA A 199 -0.60 1.63 0.11
N LYS A 200 -1.59 2.44 -0.27
CA LYS A 200 -2.83 1.97 -0.88
C LYS A 200 -2.60 1.32 -2.25
N VAL A 201 -1.86 1.98 -3.14
CA VAL A 201 -1.58 1.46 -4.49
C VAL A 201 -0.71 0.21 -4.41
N ALA A 202 0.36 0.23 -3.61
CA ALA A 202 1.21 -0.95 -3.41
C ALA A 202 0.41 -2.16 -2.91
N ARG A 203 -0.46 -1.93 -1.91
CA ARG A 203 -1.34 -2.99 -1.39
C ARG A 203 -2.33 -3.48 -2.44
N ASP A 204 -3.00 -2.59 -3.15
CA ASP A 204 -4.03 -2.99 -4.11
C ASP A 204 -3.42 -3.79 -5.27
N ARG A 205 -2.27 -3.36 -5.81
CA ARG A 205 -1.50 -4.10 -6.81
C ARG A 205 -1.09 -5.49 -6.30
N LEU A 206 -0.66 -5.60 -5.05
CA LEU A 206 -0.33 -6.90 -4.43
C LEU A 206 -1.56 -7.81 -4.32
N MET A 207 -2.71 -7.28 -3.91
CA MET A 207 -3.94 -8.08 -3.79
C MET A 207 -4.47 -8.54 -5.16
N CYS A 208 -4.28 -7.76 -6.22
CA CYS A 208 -4.60 -8.20 -7.58
C CYS A 208 -3.72 -9.39 -8.00
N ARG A 209 -2.40 -9.32 -7.78
CA ARG A 209 -1.50 -10.47 -8.03
C ARG A 209 -1.89 -11.69 -7.20
N LEU A 210 -2.26 -11.46 -5.94
CA LEU A 210 -2.71 -12.54 -5.07
C LEU A 210 -3.99 -13.24 -5.57
N ALA A 211 -4.84 -12.53 -6.31
CA ALA A 211 -6.04 -13.11 -6.92
C ALA A 211 -5.69 -14.15 -8.00
N GLU A 212 -4.55 -13.98 -8.68
CA GLU A 212 -4.04 -14.93 -9.67
C GLU A 212 -3.56 -16.23 -8.98
N ASP A 213 -2.87 -16.10 -7.85
CA ASP A 213 -2.38 -17.23 -7.05
C ASP A 213 -3.50 -17.94 -6.25
N CYS A 214 -4.56 -17.22 -5.91
CA CYS A 214 -5.70 -17.70 -5.12
C CYS A 214 -7.01 -17.40 -5.87
N PRO A 215 -7.29 -18.11 -6.98
CA PRO A 215 -8.48 -17.88 -7.78
C PRO A 215 -9.76 -18.22 -6.99
N GLY A 216 -10.84 -17.49 -7.29
CA GLY A 216 -12.17 -17.73 -6.71
C GLY A 216 -12.46 -17.00 -5.40
N TYR A 217 -11.49 -16.30 -4.80
CA TYR A 217 -11.71 -15.44 -3.62
C TYR A 217 -12.17 -14.03 -3.97
N GLY A 218 -11.80 -13.47 -5.13
CA GLY A 218 -12.16 -12.10 -5.53
C GLY A 218 -11.22 -10.99 -5.00
N PHE A 219 -9.97 -11.34 -4.67
CA PHE A 219 -9.00 -10.39 -4.09
C PHE A 219 -8.69 -9.18 -4.98
N ASP A 220 -8.81 -9.33 -6.29
CA ASP A 220 -8.68 -8.28 -7.30
C ASP A 220 -9.84 -7.28 -7.29
N HIS A 221 -10.99 -7.61 -6.69
CA HIS A 221 -12.11 -6.68 -6.51
C HIS A 221 -12.08 -6.04 -5.12
N HIS A 222 -12.33 -6.85 -4.08
CA HIS A 222 -12.52 -6.37 -2.72
C HIS A 222 -11.24 -6.32 -1.89
N LYS A 223 -10.05 -6.62 -2.46
CA LYS A 223 -8.74 -6.42 -1.80
C LYS A 223 -8.61 -7.11 -0.43
N GLY A 224 -9.31 -8.22 -0.25
CA GLY A 224 -9.34 -9.00 1.00
C GLY A 224 -10.29 -8.46 2.09
N TYR A 225 -11.04 -7.38 1.86
CA TYR A 225 -12.07 -6.92 2.81
C TYR A 225 -13.19 -7.97 2.97
N GLY A 226 -13.82 -8.01 4.15
CA GLY A 226 -14.86 -8.97 4.50
C GLY A 226 -16.23 -8.60 3.91
N VAL A 227 -16.33 -8.63 2.58
CA VAL A 227 -17.58 -8.45 1.83
C VAL A 227 -18.32 -9.80 1.71
N PRO A 228 -19.64 -9.83 1.45
CA PRO A 228 -20.40 -11.06 1.32
C PRO A 228 -19.78 -12.09 0.36
N GLU A 229 -19.23 -11.64 -0.76
CA GLU A 229 -18.58 -12.47 -1.77
C GLU A 229 -17.35 -13.18 -1.20
N HIS A 230 -16.56 -12.47 -0.38
CA HIS A 230 -15.36 -13.01 0.24
C HIS A 230 -15.71 -14.03 1.34
N LEU A 231 -16.75 -13.76 2.12
CA LEU A 231 -17.26 -14.69 3.13
C LEU A 231 -17.80 -15.97 2.48
N ALA A 232 -18.53 -15.84 1.37
CA ALA A 232 -19.01 -17.00 0.60
C ALA A 232 -17.84 -17.81 -0.02
N ALA A 233 -16.80 -17.13 -0.52
CA ALA A 233 -15.60 -17.80 -1.00
C ALA A 233 -14.86 -18.53 0.13
N LEU A 234 -14.73 -17.92 1.31
CA LEU A 234 -14.18 -18.55 2.52
C LEU A 234 -14.96 -19.81 2.91
N ASP A 235 -16.29 -19.76 2.85
CA ASP A 235 -17.16 -20.89 3.20
C ASP A 235 -17.12 -22.04 2.19
N ARG A 236 -16.85 -21.73 0.92
CA ARG A 236 -16.77 -22.70 -0.18
C ARG A 236 -15.38 -23.31 -0.33
N LEU A 237 -14.34 -22.49 -0.26
CA LEU A 237 -12.96 -22.85 -0.60
C LEU A 237 -12.10 -23.10 0.65
N GLY A 238 -12.55 -22.68 1.83
CA GLY A 238 -11.76 -22.65 3.05
C GLY A 238 -10.76 -21.50 3.09
N PRO A 239 -10.08 -21.26 4.21
CA PRO A 239 -9.04 -20.24 4.30
C PRO A 239 -7.70 -20.65 3.68
N THR A 240 -6.93 -19.68 3.21
CA THR A 240 -5.56 -19.85 2.68
C THR A 240 -4.50 -19.35 3.66
N LYS A 241 -3.20 -19.59 3.38
CA LYS A 241 -2.07 -18.94 4.09
C LYS A 241 -2.11 -17.40 4.13
N HIS A 242 -2.80 -16.77 3.18
CA HIS A 242 -2.93 -15.31 3.11
C HIS A 242 -4.05 -14.75 3.99
N HIS A 243 -4.88 -15.60 4.58
CA HIS A 243 -5.95 -15.19 5.48
C HIS A 243 -5.42 -15.01 6.91
N ARG A 244 -5.95 -14.01 7.62
CA ARG A 244 -5.57 -13.66 8.98
C ARG A 244 -6.32 -14.57 9.95
N LYS A 245 -5.68 -15.67 10.34
CA LYS A 245 -6.30 -16.78 11.09
C LYS A 245 -7.11 -16.34 12.31
N LEU A 246 -6.63 -15.34 13.05
CA LEU A 246 -7.28 -14.87 14.28
C LEU A 246 -8.44 -13.90 14.06
N PHE A 247 -8.74 -13.50 12.82
CA PHE A 247 -9.90 -12.64 12.54
C PHE A 247 -11.16 -13.52 12.56
N ALA A 248 -12.18 -13.11 13.31
CA ALA A 248 -13.30 -13.97 13.66
C ALA A 248 -13.95 -14.73 12.48
N PRO A 249 -14.23 -14.12 11.31
CA PRO A 249 -14.80 -14.86 10.18
C PRO A 249 -13.84 -15.92 9.60
N VAL A 250 -12.54 -15.67 9.65
CA VAL A 250 -11.50 -16.58 9.16
C VAL A 250 -11.30 -17.74 10.15
N ALA A 251 -11.29 -17.45 11.45
CA ALA A 251 -11.17 -18.48 12.50
C ALA A 251 -12.32 -19.49 12.41
N ALA A 252 -13.56 -19.01 12.24
CA ALA A 252 -14.73 -19.86 12.07
C ALA A 252 -14.65 -20.73 10.80
N ALA A 253 -14.14 -20.17 9.69
CA ALA A 253 -13.93 -20.93 8.46
C ALA A 253 -12.83 -22.00 8.62
N TRP A 254 -11.75 -21.74 9.36
CA TRP A 254 -10.75 -22.77 9.67
C TRP A 254 -11.36 -23.96 10.42
N ASP A 255 -12.20 -23.69 11.42
CA ASP A 255 -12.85 -24.75 12.20
C ASP A 255 -13.79 -25.60 11.38
N LYS A 256 -14.49 -24.98 10.43
CA LYS A 256 -15.40 -25.68 9.51
C LYS A 256 -14.64 -26.60 8.55
N HIS A 257 -13.51 -26.14 8.00
CA HIS A 257 -12.80 -26.84 6.93
C HIS A 257 -11.70 -27.80 7.41
N ALA A 258 -11.14 -27.60 8.60
CA ALA A 258 -10.07 -28.44 9.16
C ALA A 258 -10.29 -28.70 10.66
N PRO A 259 -11.33 -29.47 11.05
CA PRO A 259 -11.55 -29.81 12.45
C PRO A 259 -10.41 -30.71 12.96
N GLY A 260 -9.46 -30.14 13.72
CA GLY A 260 -8.40 -30.88 14.44
C GLY A 260 -6.96 -30.42 14.23
N GLU A 261 -6.66 -29.51 13.28
CA GLU A 261 -5.27 -29.14 12.96
C GLU A 261 -4.66 -28.00 13.82
N ARG A 262 -5.39 -27.47 14.81
CA ARG A 262 -4.93 -26.30 15.60
C ARG A 262 -3.67 -26.56 16.44
N GLU A 263 -3.23 -27.81 16.61
CA GLU A 263 -2.20 -28.15 17.60
C GLU A 263 -0.74 -28.21 17.08
N THR A 264 -0.48 -28.15 15.76
CA THR A 264 0.90 -28.47 15.27
C THR A 264 1.53 -27.57 14.21
N ALA A 265 0.86 -26.55 13.69
CA ALA A 265 1.47 -25.72 12.64
C ALA A 265 2.41 -24.64 13.20
N ALA A 266 3.70 -24.98 13.36
CA ALA A 266 4.76 -23.99 13.50
C ALA A 266 4.68 -22.97 12.35
N ALA A 267 4.63 -21.66 12.68
CA ALA A 267 4.45 -20.61 11.69
C ALA A 267 5.52 -20.72 10.58
N PRO A 268 5.13 -20.73 9.28
CA PRO A 268 6.10 -20.79 8.19
C PRO A 268 7.03 -19.57 8.26
N PRO A 269 8.31 -19.71 7.86
CA PRO A 269 9.25 -18.59 7.89
C PRO A 269 8.69 -17.43 7.06
N ASP A 270 8.66 -16.24 7.68
CA ASP A 270 8.15 -15.01 7.09
C ASP A 270 8.98 -14.68 5.84
N LEU A 271 8.38 -14.79 4.65
CA LEU A 271 9.04 -14.49 3.37
C LEU A 271 9.53 -13.02 3.29
N PHE A 272 9.01 -12.15 4.17
CA PHE A 272 9.41 -10.75 4.33
C PHE A 272 10.22 -10.47 5.61
N GLY A 273 10.49 -11.51 6.42
CA GLY A 273 11.30 -11.40 7.62
C GLY A 273 12.77 -11.44 7.28
N LEU A 274 13.45 -10.30 7.31
CA LEU A 274 14.93 -10.27 7.25
C LEU A 274 15.47 -10.99 8.50
N SER A 275 16.24 -12.07 8.29
CA SER A 275 17.04 -12.69 9.34
C SER A 275 18.00 -11.65 9.89
N ALA A 276 17.86 -11.29 11.17
CA ALA A 276 18.89 -10.56 11.86
C ALA A 276 20.08 -11.52 12.03
N SER A 277 21.06 -11.42 11.14
CA SER A 277 22.38 -12.01 11.36
C SER A 277 23.01 -11.31 12.56
N ALA A 278 23.49 -12.12 13.50
CA ALA A 278 24.25 -11.71 14.68
C ALA A 278 25.56 -11.00 14.32
#